data_AF-A0AAJ3KNB4-F1
#
_entry.id   AF-A0AAJ3KNB4-F1
#
_cell.length_a   1.000
_cell.length_b   1.000
_cell.length_c   1.000
_cell.angle_alpha   90.00
_cell.angle_beta   90.00
_cell.angle_gamma   90.00
#
_symmetry.space_group_name_H-M   'P 1'
#
loop_
_entity.id
_entity.type
_entity.pdbx_description
1 polymer ?
#
loop_
_entity_poly.entity_id
_entity_poly.type
_entity_poly.pdbx_seq_one_letter_code
_entity_poly.pdbx_strand_id
1 'polypeptide(L)' 'MTNNDHLNNITGETDTPEISAVKMILTRIDEDLEDDLYEENRDKYLNLYKSQKEWLEREVENA' A
#
# COMPACT_ATOMS: atom_id res chain seq x y z
N MET A 1 8.28 -20.10 -3.59
CA MET A 1 8.02 -18.95 -2.70
C MET A 1 6.60 -18.54 -2.93
N THR A 2 5.78 -18.53 -1.88
CA THR A 2 4.39 -18.09 -1.96
C THR A 2 4.34 -16.57 -1.75
N ASN A 3 3.26 -15.91 -2.18
CA ASN A 3 3.14 -14.45 -2.05
C ASN A 3 3.12 -13.96 -0.58
N ASN A 4 2.79 -14.85 0.36
CA ASN A 4 2.99 -14.62 1.79
C ASN A 4 4.47 -14.37 2.15
N ASP A 5 5.41 -14.98 1.43
CA ASP A 5 6.85 -14.70 1.58
C ASP A 5 7.22 -13.31 1.03
N HIS A 6 6.49 -12.81 0.02
CA HIS A 6 6.66 -11.46 -0.52
C HIS A 6 6.08 -10.39 0.42
N LEU A 7 4.90 -10.61 0.99
CA LEU A 7 4.29 -9.71 1.97
C LEU A 7 5.14 -9.61 3.24
N ASN A 8 5.59 -10.74 3.79
CA ASN A 8 6.47 -10.76 4.98
C ASN A 8 7.82 -10.07 4.75
N ASN A 9 8.40 -10.16 3.55
CA ASN A 9 9.67 -9.51 3.23
C ASN A 9 9.57 -7.97 3.12
N ILE A 10 8.37 -7.43 2.89
CA ILE A 10 8.16 -5.99 2.76
C ILE A 10 7.83 -5.35 4.13
N THR A 11 7.05 -6.03 4.98
CA THR A 11 6.46 -5.38 6.18
C THR A 11 7.12 -5.73 7.50
N GLY A 12 7.85 -6.85 7.59
CA GLY A 12 8.53 -7.29 8.82
C GLY A 12 7.62 -7.69 10.00
N GLU A 13 6.31 -7.45 9.91
CA GLU A 13 5.27 -7.84 10.88
C GLU A 13 3.98 -8.25 10.14
N THR A 14 3.15 -9.06 10.80
CA THR A 14 1.79 -9.49 10.40
C THR A 14 0.82 -8.31 10.33
N ASP A 15 1.12 -7.34 9.49
CA ASP A 15 0.24 -6.22 9.21
C ASP A 15 -1.03 -6.72 8.52
N THR A 16 -2.17 -6.18 8.93
CA THR A 16 -3.40 -6.42 8.17
C THR A 16 -3.30 -5.74 6.79
N PRO A 17 -4.10 -6.15 5.80
CA PRO A 17 -4.22 -5.46 4.52
C PRO A 17 -4.39 -3.94 4.67
N GLU A 18 -5.14 -3.48 5.67
CA GLU A 18 -5.30 -2.07 5.98
C GLU A 18 -3.99 -1.38 6.36
N ILE A 19 -3.22 -1.95 7.30
CA ILE A 19 -1.95 -1.35 7.75
C ILE A 19 -0.95 -1.32 6.60
N SER A 20 -0.89 -2.40 5.82
CA SER A 20 -0.04 -2.49 4.63
C SER A 20 -0.40 -1.42 3.59
N ALA A 21 -1.70 -1.26 3.29
CA ALA A 21 -2.16 -0.22 2.36
C ALA A 21 -1.86 1.21 2.86
N VAL A 22 -1.97 1.47 4.17
CA VAL A 22 -1.58 2.77 4.74
C VAL A 22 -0.08 3.02 4.56
N LYS A 23 0.79 2.05 4.86
CA LYS A 23 2.24 2.18 4.67
C LYS A 23 2.61 2.46 3.21
N MET A 24 1.94 1.78 2.27
CA MET A 24 2.12 2.01 0.83
C MET A 24 1.73 3.44 0.41
N ILE A 25 0.62 3.96 0.92
CA ILE A 25 0.19 5.34 0.64
C ILE A 25 1.11 6.38 1.26
N LEU A 26 1.57 6.19 2.50
CA LEU A 26 2.53 7.10 3.12
C LEU A 26 3.82 7.18 2.31
N THR A 27 4.35 6.03 1.88
CA THR A 27 5.52 5.97 1.01
C THR A 27 5.29 6.76 -0.28
N ARG A 28 4.12 6.59 -0.92
CA ARG A 28 3.78 7.31 -2.14
C ARG A 28 3.65 8.83 -1.94
N ILE A 29 3.11 9.26 -0.80
CA ILE A 29 2.99 10.67 -0.46
C ILE A 29 4.38 11.27 -0.26
N ASP A 30 5.30 10.55 0.40
CA ASP A 30 6.68 11.00 0.58
C ASP A 30 7.39 11.14 -0.77
N GLU A 31 7.24 10.17 -1.70
CA GLU A 31 7.75 10.26 -3.08
C GLU A 31 7.16 11.48 -3.82
N ASP A 32 5.84 11.66 -3.78
CA ASP A 32 5.18 12.77 -4.47
C ASP A 32 5.53 14.14 -3.85
N LEU A 33 5.95 14.20 -2.57
CA LEU A 33 6.49 15.41 -1.95
C LEU A 33 7.92 15.72 -2.43
N GLU A 34 8.76 14.69 -2.60
CA GLU A 34 10.12 14.85 -3.15
C GLU A 34 10.10 15.32 -4.61
N ASP A 35 9.10 14.87 -5.38
CA ASP A 35 8.92 15.19 -6.80
C ASP A 35 8.05 16.44 -7.07
N ASP A 36 7.59 17.16 -6.03
CA ASP A 36 6.68 18.33 -6.13
C ASP A 36 5.33 18.02 -6.83
N LEU A 37 4.87 16.77 -6.72
CA LEU A 37 3.63 16.24 -7.29
C LEU A 37 2.47 16.14 -6.29
N TYR A 38 2.72 16.45 -5.00
CA TYR A 38 1.74 16.25 -3.94
C TYR A 38 0.39 16.92 -4.22
N GLU A 39 0.39 18.19 -4.64
CA GLU A 39 -0.86 18.94 -4.89
C GLU A 39 -1.65 18.38 -6.09
N GLU A 40 -0.96 17.85 -7.11
CA GLU A 40 -1.60 17.22 -8.28
C GLU A 40 -2.24 15.87 -7.93
N ASN A 41 -1.67 15.14 -6.97
CA ASN A 41 -2.09 13.79 -6.62
C ASN A 41 -2.93 13.71 -5.34
N ARG A 42 -3.07 14.81 -4.61
CA ARG A 42 -3.73 14.86 -3.29
C ARG A 42 -5.12 14.23 -3.27
N ASP A 43 -5.93 14.48 -4.28
CA ASP A 43 -7.30 13.97 -4.40
C ASP A 43 -7.36 12.48 -4.82
N LYS A 44 -6.26 11.94 -5.38
CA LYS A 44 -6.16 10.55 -5.84
C LYS A 44 -5.80 9.57 -4.72
N TYR A 45 -5.14 10.03 -3.65
CA TYR A 45 -4.62 9.15 -2.59
C TYR A 45 -5.68 8.28 -1.92
N LEU A 46 -6.88 8.82 -1.66
CA LEU A 46 -7.95 8.04 -1.03
C LEU A 46 -8.41 6.88 -1.92
N ASN A 47 -8.49 7.09 -3.23
CA ASN A 47 -8.87 6.03 -4.16
C ASN A 47 -7.73 5.02 -4.31
N LEU A 48 -6.48 5.48 -4.36
CA LEU A 48 -5.31 4.62 -4.40
C LEU A 48 -5.23 3.70 -3.17
N TYR A 49 -5.49 4.25 -1.97
CA TYR A 49 -5.58 3.49 -0.72
C TYR A 49 -6.60 2.35 -0.83
N LYS A 50 -7.82 2.67 -1.29
CA LYS A 50 -8.90 1.67 -1.40
C LYS A 50 -8.53 0.55 -2.38
N SER A 51 -7.98 0.91 -3.54
CA SER A 51 -7.55 -0.07 -4.54
C SER A 51 -6.41 -0.96 -4.02
N GLN A 52 -5.45 -0.40 -3.29
CA GLN A 52 -4.37 -1.17 -2.68
C GLN A 52 -4.88 -2.10 -1.58
N LYS A 53 -5.78 -1.62 -0.72
CA LYS A 53 -6.42 -2.43 0.32
C LYS A 53 -7.18 -3.61 -0.30
N GLU A 54 -8.05 -3.37 -1.28
CA GLU A 54 -8.83 -4.42 -1.94
C GLU A 54 -7.94 -5.45 -2.62
N TRP A 55 -6.82 -5.02 -3.20
CA TRP A 55 -5.85 -5.93 -3.78
C TRP A 55 -5.20 -6.82 -2.71
N LEU A 56 -4.74 -6.23 -1.60
CA LEU A 56 -4.14 -6.96 -0.47
C LEU A 56 -5.12 -7.94 0.18
N GLU A 57 -6.39 -7.57 0.33
CA GLU A 57 -7.43 -8.48 0.85
C GLU A 57 -7.58 -9.71 -0.04
N ARG A 58 -7.60 -9.54 -1.37
CA ARG A 58 -7.65 -10.66 -2.32
C ARG A 58 -6.39 -11.51 -2.29
N GLU A 59 -5.22 -10.92 -2.10
CA GLU A 59 -3.97 -11.70 -1.97
C GLU A 59 -4.01 -12.58 -0.70
N VAL A 60 -4.57 -12.08 0.40
CA VAL A 60 -4.74 -12.86 1.64
C VAL A 60 -5.79 -13.96 1.48
N GLU A 61 -6.91 -13.70 0.80
CA GLU A 61 -7.95 -14.71 0.55
C GLU A 61 -7.47 -15.86 -0.37
N ASN A 62 -6.52 -15.58 -1.27
CA ASN A 62 -5.99 -16.55 -2.23
C ASN A 62 -4.72 -17.28 -1.75
N ALA A 63 -4.24 -17.00 -0.53
CA ALA A 63 -3.02 -17.57 0.06
C ALA A 63 -3.29 -18.82 0.92
#